data_AF-A0A3C1BPX2-F1
#
_entry.id   AF-A0A3C1BPX2-F1
#
_cell.length_a   1.000
_cell.length_b   1.000
_cell.length_c   1.000
_cell.angle_alpha   90.00
_cell.angle_beta   90.00
_cell.angle_gamma   90.00
#
_symmetry.space_group_name_H-M   'P 1'
#
loop_
_entity.id
_entity.type
_entity.pdbx_description
1 polymer ?
#
loop_
_entity_poly.entity_id
_entity_poly.type
_entity_poly.pdbx_seq_one_letter_code
_entity_poly.pdbx_strand_id
1 'polypeptide(L)'
;MKLFLKIFLFTITFSSLAFAFDISNDKIVLHYNNIVVEITTQNDMDNPYKIYDAWGSLDIIEADMITSLEIQVGESKVDVPLSVYMDLANPYEAKIKQDDKSSFIIEIKGGEKDTEFDYTAQIKVLSNKIISRTVRSGKLSEDRWERTKYSAF
;
A
#
# COMPACT_ATOMS: atom_id res chain seq x y z
N MET A 1 -42.95 -24.65 -35.29
CA MET A 1 -41.51 -24.46 -35.06
C MET A 1 -41.36 -23.38 -33.98
N LYS A 2 -41.09 -23.76 -32.72
CA LYS A 2 -41.01 -22.81 -31.59
C LYS A 2 -39.57 -22.31 -31.47
N LEU A 3 -39.37 -21.02 -31.70
CA LEU A 3 -38.08 -20.34 -31.65
C LEU A 3 -37.68 -20.14 -30.18
N PHE A 4 -36.65 -20.83 -29.73
CA PHE A 4 -36.08 -20.64 -28.39
C PHE A 4 -35.12 -19.45 -28.41
N LEU A 5 -35.52 -18.35 -27.76
CA LEU A 5 -34.66 -17.20 -27.51
C LEU A 5 -33.70 -17.55 -26.37
N LYS A 6 -32.44 -17.87 -26.68
CA LYS A 6 -31.37 -18.04 -25.68
C LYS A 6 -30.89 -16.65 -25.26
N ILE A 7 -31.27 -16.22 -24.05
CA ILE A 7 -30.73 -15.02 -23.41
C ILE A 7 -29.34 -15.36 -22.89
N PHE A 8 -28.31 -14.80 -23.52
CA PHE A 8 -26.93 -14.87 -23.05
C PHE A 8 -26.77 -13.84 -21.93
N LEU A 9 -26.66 -14.28 -20.68
CA LEU A 9 -26.36 -13.40 -19.55
C LEU A 9 -24.87 -13.05 -19.61
N PHE A 10 -24.56 -11.80 -19.96
CA PHE A 10 -23.21 -11.25 -19.89
C PHE A 10 -22.99 -10.70 -18.48
N THR A 11 -22.21 -11.39 -17.64
CA THR A 11 -21.81 -10.86 -16.33
C THR A 11 -20.66 -9.87 -16.53
N ILE A 12 -20.97 -8.58 -16.43
CA ILE A 12 -19.96 -7.51 -16.42
C ILE A 12 -19.36 -7.46 -15.02
N THR A 13 -18.12 -7.92 -14.87
CA THR A 13 -17.33 -7.72 -13.64
C THR A 13 -16.75 -6.31 -13.65
N PHE A 14 -17.26 -5.45 -12.78
CA PHE A 14 -16.64 -4.15 -12.50
C PHE A 14 -15.44 -4.34 -11.57
N SER A 15 -14.23 -4.24 -12.11
CA SER A 15 -13.02 -4.07 -11.31
C SER A 15 -12.92 -2.60 -10.91
N SER A 16 -13.41 -2.23 -9.73
CA SER A 16 -13.21 -0.86 -9.22
C SER A 16 -11.75 -0.67 -8.86
N LEU A 17 -10.98 -0.03 -9.76
CA LEU A 17 -9.67 0.52 -9.44
C LEU A 17 -9.90 1.82 -8.68
N ALA A 18 -9.72 1.79 -7.35
CA ALA A 18 -9.71 3.01 -6.55
C ALA A 18 -8.33 3.68 -6.71
N PHE A 19 -8.34 4.90 -7.25
CA PHE A 19 -7.20 5.82 -7.22
C PHE A 19 -7.61 7.00 -6.35
N ALA A 20 -6.78 7.37 -5.38
CA ALA A 20 -6.93 8.59 -4.60
C ALA A 20 -5.71 9.49 -4.86
N PHE A 21 -5.96 10.79 -5.04
CA PHE A 21 -4.95 11.85 -5.08
C PHE A 21 -5.54 13.09 -4.44
N ASP A 22 -4.94 13.57 -3.35
CA ASP A 22 -4.90 14.98 -2.95
C ASP A 22 -3.66 15.20 -2.07
N ILE A 23 -2.95 16.32 -2.27
CA ILE A 23 -1.67 16.64 -1.57
C ILE A 23 -1.67 18.06 -0.95
N SER A 24 -2.11 18.21 0.30
CA SER A 24 -1.54 19.07 1.35
C SER A 24 -1.59 18.42 2.77
N ASN A 25 -0.45 17.97 3.33
CA ASN A 25 -0.31 17.32 4.65
C ASN A 25 -1.24 16.09 4.82
N ASP A 26 -0.84 14.98 4.21
CA ASP A 26 -1.79 14.18 3.43
C ASP A 26 -2.09 12.82 3.99
N LYS A 27 -3.26 12.78 4.62
CA LYS A 27 -3.94 11.54 4.89
C LYS A 27 -4.45 10.94 3.57
N ILE A 28 -3.86 9.83 3.13
CA ILE A 28 -4.37 9.02 2.01
C ILE A 28 -5.35 8.00 2.58
N VAL A 29 -6.60 8.04 2.12
CA VAL A 29 -7.63 7.05 2.50
C VAL A 29 -8.01 6.19 1.30
N LEU A 30 -7.81 4.88 1.43
CA LEU A 30 -8.14 3.91 0.40
C LEU A 30 -9.34 3.07 0.85
N HIS A 31 -10.29 2.86 -0.06
CA HIS A 31 -11.46 2.02 0.15
C HIS A 31 -11.50 0.87 -0.86
N TYR A 32 -11.74 -0.34 -0.37
CA TYR A 32 -11.96 -1.51 -1.22
C TYR A 32 -12.86 -2.54 -0.53
N ASN A 33 -14.07 -2.77 -1.03
CA ASN A 33 -15.07 -3.61 -0.38
C ASN A 33 -15.32 -3.18 1.08
N ASN A 34 -15.06 -4.05 2.05
CA ASN A 34 -15.13 -3.78 3.48
C ASN A 34 -13.77 -3.38 4.09
N ILE A 35 -12.78 -3.02 3.27
CA ILE A 35 -11.44 -2.66 3.71
C ILE A 35 -11.28 -1.14 3.62
N VAL A 36 -10.74 -0.55 4.68
CA VAL A 36 -10.31 0.84 4.73
C VAL A 36 -8.85 0.88 5.15
N VAL A 37 -8.04 1.64 4.42
CA VAL A 37 -6.62 1.89 4.75
C VAL A 37 -6.40 3.37 4.83
N GLU A 38 -5.85 3.84 5.95
CA GLU A 38 -5.48 5.24 6.15
C GLU A 38 -3.97 5.35 6.32
N ILE A 39 -3.33 6.15 5.47
CA ILE A 39 -1.89 6.41 5.49
C ILE A 39 -1.73 7.87 5.85
N THR A 40 -0.96 8.18 6.89
CA THR A 40 -0.66 9.56 7.28
C THR A 40 0.80 9.86 6.99
N THR A 41 1.08 10.97 6.33
CA THR A 41 2.43 11.45 6.06
C THR A 41 2.72 12.75 6.80
N GLN A 42 3.98 12.95 7.17
CA GLN A 42 4.48 14.21 7.71
C GLN A 42 5.91 14.43 7.22
N ASN A 43 6.31 15.69 7.08
CA ASN A 43 7.69 16.04 6.77
C ASN A 43 8.64 15.53 7.87
N ASP A 44 9.78 14.94 7.48
CA ASP A 44 10.75 14.32 8.40
C ASP A 44 11.32 15.29 9.45
N MET A 45 11.32 16.61 9.19
CA MET A 45 11.74 17.59 10.19
C MET A 45 10.88 17.59 11.45
N ASP A 46 9.60 17.22 11.31
CA ASP A 46 8.61 17.14 12.39
C ASP A 46 8.36 15.68 12.85
N ASN A 47 8.98 14.70 12.18
CA ASN A 47 8.80 13.28 12.47
C ASN A 47 9.59 12.88 13.74
N PRO A 48 8.94 12.26 14.75
CA PRO A 48 9.64 11.75 15.94
C PRO A 48 10.64 10.62 15.62
N TYR A 49 10.52 10.00 14.46
CA TYR A 49 11.41 8.95 13.96
C TYR A 49 12.19 9.47 12.77
N LYS A 50 13.23 10.27 13.02
CA LYS A 50 14.18 10.68 11.96
C LYS A 50 14.85 9.42 11.39
N ILE A 51 14.49 9.04 10.18
CA ILE A 51 15.04 7.87 9.51
C ILE A 51 15.95 8.36 8.39
N TYR A 52 17.23 8.49 8.72
CA TYR A 52 18.26 8.96 7.78
C TYR A 52 18.46 8.04 6.56
N ASP A 53 18.02 6.78 6.65
CA ASP A 53 18.20 5.74 5.63
C ASP A 53 16.86 5.11 5.18
N ALA A 54 15.82 5.92 4.97
CA ALA A 54 14.56 5.43 4.43
C ALA A 54 14.71 5.07 2.94
N TRP A 55 13.95 4.07 2.49
CA TRP A 55 13.88 3.76 1.06
C TRP A 55 13.35 4.97 0.29
N GLY A 56 14.19 5.49 -0.61
CA GLY A 56 13.85 6.63 -1.45
C GLY A 56 14.24 8.01 -0.87
N SER A 57 14.99 8.06 0.24
CA SER A 57 15.40 9.33 0.88
C SER A 57 16.84 9.79 0.60
N LEU A 58 17.60 9.08 -0.26
CA LEU A 58 19.01 9.41 -0.52
C LEU A 58 19.13 10.82 -1.12
N ASP A 59 19.94 11.66 -0.48
CA ASP A 59 20.18 13.07 -0.82
C ASP A 59 18.99 14.04 -0.67
N ILE A 60 17.89 13.61 -0.04
CA ILE A 60 16.72 14.46 0.20
C ILE A 60 16.78 15.04 1.62
N ILE A 61 16.98 16.37 1.72
CA ILE A 61 17.08 17.10 3.00
C ILE A 61 15.71 17.17 3.72
N GLU A 62 14.61 17.09 2.98
CA GLU A 62 13.23 17.16 3.47
C GLU A 62 12.38 16.12 2.73
N ALA A 63 12.04 15.01 3.39
CA ALA A 63 11.20 13.95 2.83
C ALA A 63 9.90 13.81 3.61
N ASP A 64 8.80 13.51 2.92
CA ASP A 64 7.54 13.13 3.56
C ASP A 64 7.61 11.67 3.98
N MET A 65 7.45 11.42 5.27
CA MET A 65 7.57 10.10 5.88
C MET A 65 6.20 9.59 6.28
N ILE A 66 5.95 8.29 6.10
CA ILE A 66 4.73 7.65 6.61
C ILE A 66 4.85 7.54 8.13
N THR A 67 4.01 8.28 8.84
CA THR A 67 3.98 8.34 10.31
C THR A 67 2.91 7.46 10.93
N SER A 68 1.88 7.10 10.16
CA SER A 68 0.84 6.15 10.58
C SER A 68 0.27 5.38 9.40
N LEU A 69 -0.06 4.10 9.65
CA LEU A 69 -0.81 3.24 8.76
C LEU A 69 -1.89 2.52 9.57
N GLU A 70 -3.15 2.90 9.38
CA GLU A 70 -4.29 2.19 9.96
C GLU A 70 -4.96 1.32 8.90
N ILE A 71 -5.33 0.10 9.27
CA ILE A 71 -6.04 -0.84 8.40
C ILE A 71 -7.26 -1.37 9.15
N GLN A 72 -8.42 -1.31 8.50
CA GLN A 72 -9.68 -1.82 9.02
C GLN A 72 -10.31 -2.78 8.02
N VAL A 73 -10.82 -3.92 8.52
CA VAL A 73 -11.56 -4.93 7.75
C VAL A 73 -12.92 -5.15 8.41
N GLY A 74 -13.99 -4.68 7.76
CA GLY A 74 -15.32 -4.59 8.36
C GLY A 74 -15.28 -3.71 9.60
N GLU A 75 -15.62 -4.28 10.76
CA GLU A 75 -15.58 -3.58 12.06
C GLU A 75 -14.27 -3.83 12.84
N SER A 76 -13.37 -4.65 12.31
CA SER A 76 -12.13 -5.04 12.99
C SER A 76 -10.96 -4.17 12.55
N LYS A 77 -10.17 -3.66 13.50
CA LYS A 77 -8.86 -3.06 13.23
C LYS A 77 -7.79 -4.14 13.11
N VAL A 78 -6.83 -3.95 12.21
CA VAL A 78 -5.60 -4.75 12.11
C VAL A 78 -4.53 -4.07 12.96
N ASP A 79 -3.76 -4.86 13.72
CA ASP A 79 -2.55 -4.35 14.39
C ASP A 79 -1.41 -4.19 13.37
N VAL A 80 -0.83 -2.99 13.31
CA VAL A 80 0.16 -2.59 12.29
C VAL A 80 1.47 -2.17 12.97
N PRO A 81 2.49 -3.04 13.01
CA PRO A 81 3.79 -2.68 13.53
C PRO A 81 4.42 -1.51 12.75
N LEU A 82 5.12 -0.61 13.43
CA LEU A 82 5.80 0.55 12.82
C LEU A 82 6.72 0.14 11.66
N SER A 83 7.41 -1.01 11.79
CA SER A 83 8.33 -1.56 10.77
C SER A 83 7.64 -1.94 9.45
N VAL A 84 6.31 -1.91 9.41
CA VAL A 84 5.55 -2.17 8.18
C VAL A 84 5.66 -1.00 7.20
N TYR A 85 5.77 0.23 7.69
CA TYR A 85 5.57 1.43 6.87
C TYR A 85 6.60 2.55 7.06
N MET A 86 7.37 2.56 8.16
CA MET A 86 8.16 3.75 8.54
C MET A 86 9.32 4.09 7.59
N ASP A 87 9.81 3.14 6.82
CA ASP A 87 11.05 3.22 6.04
C ASP A 87 10.80 3.42 4.54
N LEU A 88 9.61 3.86 4.12
CA LEU A 88 9.36 4.35 2.76
C LEU A 88 9.16 5.86 2.79
N ALA A 89 9.99 6.60 2.07
CA ALA A 89 9.92 8.05 1.96
C ALA A 89 9.07 8.48 0.75
N ASN A 90 8.59 9.73 0.76
CA ASN A 90 7.91 10.43 -0.33
C ASN A 90 6.83 9.59 -1.05
N PRO A 91 5.83 9.05 -0.32
CA PRO A 91 4.79 8.24 -0.96
C PRO A 91 3.99 9.07 -1.97
N TYR A 92 3.85 8.58 -3.20
CA TYR A 92 3.18 9.29 -4.29
C TYR A 92 2.03 8.49 -4.93
N GLU A 93 1.91 7.20 -4.63
CA GLU A 93 0.81 6.35 -5.10
C GLU A 93 0.52 5.27 -4.04
N ALA A 94 -0.76 5.00 -3.76
CA ALA A 94 -1.14 3.86 -2.94
C ALA A 94 -2.43 3.20 -3.47
N LYS A 95 -2.53 1.87 -3.34
CA LYS A 95 -3.72 1.10 -3.74
C LYS A 95 -3.86 -0.22 -3.00
N ILE A 96 -5.10 -0.72 -2.96
CA ILE A 96 -5.43 -2.05 -2.44
C ILE A 96 -5.64 -3.00 -3.63
N LYS A 97 -5.00 -4.17 -3.58
CA LYS A 97 -5.18 -5.27 -4.55
C LYS A 97 -5.73 -6.49 -3.83
N GLN A 98 -6.81 -7.08 -4.34
CA GLN A 98 -7.22 -8.41 -3.90
C GLN A 98 -6.16 -9.43 -4.30
N ASP A 99 -5.78 -10.31 -3.37
CA ASP A 99 -4.80 -11.38 -3.61
C ASP A 99 -5.53 -12.74 -3.68
N ASP A 100 -6.16 -13.16 -2.58
CA ASP A 100 -7.07 -14.32 -2.52
C ASP A 100 -8.35 -13.96 -1.76
N LYS A 101 -9.33 -14.87 -1.65
CA LYS A 101 -10.62 -14.61 -0.93
C LYS A 101 -10.47 -14.03 0.47
N SER A 102 -9.39 -14.36 1.18
CA SER A 102 -9.11 -13.92 2.55
C SER A 102 -7.89 -13.02 2.67
N SER A 103 -7.23 -12.67 1.56
CA SER A 103 -6.03 -11.82 1.59
C SER A 103 -6.09 -10.68 0.59
N PHE A 104 -5.43 -9.58 0.95
CA PHE A 104 -5.21 -8.44 0.09
C PHE A 104 -3.81 -7.88 0.29
N ILE A 105 -3.37 -7.10 -0.68
CA ILE A 105 -2.08 -6.43 -0.70
C ILE A 105 -2.34 -4.93 -0.74
N ILE A 106 -1.73 -4.19 0.19
CA ILE A 106 -1.60 -2.74 0.11
C ILE A 106 -0.28 -2.47 -0.60
N GLU A 107 -0.34 -1.79 -1.74
CA GLU A 107 0.82 -1.36 -2.50
C GLU A 107 0.99 0.15 -2.31
N ILE A 108 2.16 0.57 -1.82
CA ILE A 108 2.53 1.98 -1.65
C ILE A 108 3.80 2.19 -2.45
N LYS A 109 3.80 3.19 -3.33
CA LYS A 109 4.99 3.64 -4.05
C LYS A 109 5.49 4.94 -3.46
N GLY A 110 6.80 5.05 -3.35
CA GLY A 110 7.47 6.22 -2.81
C GLY A 110 8.88 6.41 -3.36
N GLY A 111 9.56 7.42 -2.83
CA GLY A 111 10.82 7.94 -3.31
C GLY A 111 10.64 8.86 -4.51
N GLU A 112 11.62 8.88 -5.41
CA GLU A 112 11.58 9.73 -6.60
C GLU A 112 11.09 8.92 -7.79
N LYS A 113 9.85 9.19 -8.20
CA LYS A 113 9.13 8.49 -9.28
C LYS A 113 9.98 8.41 -10.56
N ASP A 114 9.99 7.24 -11.20
CA ASP A 114 10.73 7.00 -12.45
C ASP A 114 12.26 7.25 -12.31
N THR A 115 12.84 7.04 -11.12
CA THR A 115 14.29 7.05 -10.89
C THR A 115 14.78 5.75 -10.25
N GLU A 116 16.08 5.63 -9.97
CA GLU A 116 16.64 4.51 -9.20
C GLU A 116 16.19 4.47 -7.74
N PHE A 117 15.65 5.59 -7.26
CA PHE A 117 15.06 5.76 -5.94
C PHE A 117 13.53 5.57 -5.95
N ASP A 118 12.96 5.01 -7.00
CA ASP A 118 11.56 4.60 -7.05
C ASP A 118 11.39 3.26 -6.32
N TYR A 119 10.58 3.21 -5.27
CA TYR A 119 10.35 2.00 -4.48
C TYR A 119 8.89 1.65 -4.38
N THR A 120 8.60 0.35 -4.39
CA THR A 120 7.26 -0.19 -4.15
C THR A 120 7.28 -1.07 -2.90
N ALA A 121 6.55 -0.64 -1.86
CA ALA A 121 6.24 -1.45 -0.69
C ALA A 121 4.93 -2.23 -0.92
N GLN A 122 4.93 -3.52 -0.59
CA GLN A 122 3.78 -4.41 -0.65
C GLN A 122 3.55 -5.03 0.72
N ILE A 123 2.41 -4.73 1.32
CA ILE A 123 2.00 -5.21 2.64
C ILE A 123 0.87 -6.21 2.44
N LYS A 124 1.13 -7.49 2.73
CA LYS A 124 0.14 -8.56 2.60
C LYS A 124 -0.60 -8.77 3.92
N VAL A 125 -1.92 -8.68 3.85
CA VAL A 125 -2.84 -8.92 4.96
C VAL A 125 -3.64 -10.18 4.67
N LEU A 126 -3.73 -11.09 5.64
CA LEU A 126 -4.53 -12.31 5.59
C LEU A 126 -5.51 -12.32 6.77
N SER A 127 -6.81 -12.37 6.50
CA SER A 127 -7.87 -12.53 7.51
C SER A 127 -7.86 -11.51 8.66
N ASN A 128 -7.29 -10.31 8.48
CA ASN A 128 -7.06 -9.28 9.51
C ASN A 128 -5.69 -9.33 10.24
N LYS A 129 -4.69 -10.01 9.67
CA LYS A 129 -3.31 -10.00 10.17
C LYS A 129 -2.32 -9.66 9.07
N ILE A 130 -1.33 -8.82 9.37
CA ILE A 130 -0.19 -8.61 8.47
C ILE A 130 0.71 -9.83 8.53
N ILE A 131 1.00 -10.43 7.38
CA ILE A 131 1.86 -11.63 7.31
C ILE A 131 3.21 -11.34 6.68
N SER A 132 3.30 -10.33 5.82
CA SER A 132 4.55 -9.92 5.23
C SER A 132 4.53 -8.50 4.70
N ARG A 133 5.72 -7.90 4.70
CA ARG A 133 6.04 -6.69 3.96
C ARG A 133 7.15 -7.03 2.96
N THR A 134 7.10 -6.50 1.75
CA THR A 134 8.20 -6.54 0.79
C THR A 134 8.43 -5.14 0.21
N VAL A 135 9.67 -4.70 0.10
CA VAL A 135 10.04 -3.45 -0.61
C VAL A 135 10.89 -3.82 -1.80
N ARG A 136 10.65 -3.20 -2.95
CA ARG A 136 11.40 -3.45 -4.19
C ARG A 136 11.72 -2.13 -4.88
N SER A 137 12.91 -2.04 -5.47
CA SER A 137 13.19 -0.96 -6.41
C SER A 137 12.35 -1.13 -7.68
N GLY A 138 11.84 -0.04 -8.24
CA GLY A 138 11.11 0.00 -9.51
C GLY A 138 12.03 -0.07 -10.73
N LYS A 139 13.33 0.22 -10.58
CA LYS A 139 14.30 0.27 -11.69
C LYS A 139 15.50 -0.66 -11.56
N LEU A 140 15.95 -0.98 -10.35
CA LEU A 140 17.08 -1.90 -10.14
C LEU A 140 16.60 -3.36 -10.32
N SER A 141 17.52 -4.28 -10.66
CA SER A 141 17.16 -5.70 -10.92
C SER A 141 16.29 -6.28 -9.79
N GLU A 142 15.50 -7.31 -10.12
CA GLU A 142 14.56 -7.98 -9.19
C GLU A 142 15.20 -8.44 -7.86
N ASP A 143 16.52 -8.41 -7.76
CA ASP A 143 17.34 -8.85 -6.62
C ASP A 143 17.44 -7.82 -5.48
N ARG A 144 17.12 -6.54 -5.70
CA ARG A 144 17.13 -5.53 -4.63
C ARG A 144 15.75 -5.41 -3.97
N TRP A 145 15.52 -6.30 -3.00
CA TRP A 145 14.32 -6.30 -2.18
C TRP A 145 14.61 -6.65 -0.73
N GLU A 146 13.78 -6.11 0.16
CA GLU A 146 13.67 -6.54 1.55
C GLU A 146 12.36 -7.30 1.73
N ARG A 147 12.34 -8.35 2.56
CA ARG A 147 11.09 -8.94 3.04
C ARG A 147 11.16 -9.24 4.52
N THR A 148 10.12 -8.76 5.20
CA THR A 148 9.90 -9.02 6.61
C THR A 148 8.65 -9.89 6.75
N LYS A 149 8.74 -10.96 7.53
CA LYS A 149 7.62 -11.85 7.89
C LYS A 149 7.23 -11.59 9.33
N TYR A 150 5.94 -11.53 9.58
CA TYR A 150 5.40 -11.30 10.92
C TYR A 150 4.82 -12.61 11.46
N SER A 151 5.09 -12.93 12.73
CA SER A 151 4.46 -14.08 13.38
C SER A 151 2.98 -13.79 13.62
N ALA A 152 2.13 -14.73 13.25
CA ALA A 152 0.73 -14.69 13.64
C ALA A 152 0.65 -14.99 15.15
N PHE A 153 0.61 -13.96 15.98
CA PHE A 153 0.18 -14.12 17.38
C PHE A 153 -1.30 -14.44 17.42
#